data_AF-A0A954VYS3-F1
#
_entry.id   AF-A0A954VYS3-F1
#
_cell.length_a   1.000
_cell.length_b   1.000
_cell.length_c   1.000
_cell.angle_alpha   90.00
_cell.angle_beta   90.00
_cell.angle_gamma   90.00
#
_symmetry.space_group_name_H-M   'P 1'
#
loop_
_entity.id
_entity.type
_entity.pdbx_description
1 polymer ?
#
loop_
_entity_poly.entity_id
_entity_poly.type
_entity_poly.pdbx_seq_one_letter_code
_entity_poly.pdbx_strand_id
1 'polypeptide(L)'
;MAIQFAGVVLLMGLVTACKQSPEAEEHAHDHHDEHASVLASFESSVEDVLEHGATIQEAFESDSPDAAHDALHIIGHLIETLPELAVDTDLSESDWSEVKSASDQLMEAYGHVDAQFHGVTDGPSFADVKPTILQATEVLRKLADKSAAAKPQQP
;
A
#
# COMPACT_ATOMS: atom_id res chain seq x y z
N MET A 1 -63.83 -19.32 0.80
CA MET A 1 -64.63 -18.64 1.84
C MET A 1 -64.53 -19.44 3.12
N ALA A 2 -63.79 -18.93 4.11
CA ALA A 2 -63.99 -19.14 5.55
C ALA A 2 -62.91 -18.31 6.26
N ILE A 3 -63.33 -17.13 6.74
CA ILE A 3 -62.54 -16.22 7.57
C ILE A 3 -62.91 -16.53 9.01
N GLN A 4 -61.93 -16.73 9.88
CA GLN A 4 -62.18 -16.76 11.32
C GLN A 4 -61.08 -15.98 12.03
N PHE A 5 -61.44 -14.74 12.40
CA PHE A 5 -60.68 -13.89 13.31
C PHE A 5 -61.12 -14.17 14.75
N ALA A 6 -60.14 -14.46 15.61
CA ALA A 6 -60.21 -14.34 17.07
C ALA A 6 -58.75 -14.38 17.54
N GLY A 7 -58.23 -13.54 18.40
CA GLY A 7 -58.71 -12.40 19.16
C GLY A 7 -57.48 -11.84 19.87
N VAL A 8 -57.42 -10.51 20.02
CA VAL A 8 -56.34 -9.81 20.74
C VAL A 8 -56.58 -9.95 22.24
N VAL A 9 -55.59 -10.44 23.00
CA VAL A 9 -55.41 -10.07 24.42
C VAL A 9 -53.93 -9.81 24.69
N LEU A 10 -53.76 -8.76 25.46
CA LEU A 10 -52.64 -7.87 25.68
C LEU A 10 -52.00 -8.17 27.06
N LEU A 11 -50.67 -8.00 27.12
CA LEU A 11 -49.83 -7.54 28.25
C LEU A 11 -49.30 -8.48 29.37
N MET A 12 -47.96 -8.44 29.45
CA MET A 12 -47.08 -8.15 30.61
C MET A 12 -46.10 -9.24 31.10
N GLY A 13 -44.84 -8.80 31.23
CA GLY A 13 -43.71 -9.46 31.91
C GLY A 13 -42.58 -9.75 30.93
N LEU A 14 -41.30 -9.49 31.17
CA LEU A 14 -40.57 -8.94 32.31
C LEU A 14 -39.18 -8.52 31.76
N VAL A 15 -38.53 -7.61 32.48
CA VAL A 15 -37.30 -6.88 32.17
C VAL A 15 -36.01 -7.71 31.96
N THR A 16 -35.07 -7.08 31.24
CA THR A 16 -33.61 -7.19 31.31
C THR A 16 -32.91 -8.37 30.63
N ALA A 17 -32.42 -8.11 29.42
CA ALA A 17 -31.01 -8.37 29.10
C ALA A 17 -30.57 -7.36 28.04
N CYS A 18 -29.77 -6.37 28.45
CA CYS A 18 -28.98 -5.56 27.53
C CYS A 18 -28.06 -6.51 26.76
N LYS A 19 -28.40 -6.79 25.51
CA LYS A 19 -27.41 -7.11 24.49
C LYS A 19 -27.45 -5.94 23.51
N GLN A 20 -26.82 -4.85 23.94
CA GLN A 20 -26.10 -4.00 23.01
C GLN A 20 -25.11 -4.94 22.33
N SER A 21 -25.44 -5.38 21.12
CA SER A 21 -24.39 -5.83 20.23
C SER A 21 -23.47 -4.62 20.06
N PRO A 22 -22.19 -4.73 20.41
CA PRO A 22 -21.25 -3.70 20.05
C PRO A 22 -21.25 -3.63 18.53
N GLU A 23 -21.66 -2.45 18.05
CA GLU A 23 -20.94 -1.67 17.06
C GLU A 23 -20.29 -2.51 15.96
N ALA A 24 -20.88 -2.42 14.77
CA ALA A 24 -20.10 -2.57 13.56
C ALA A 24 -18.91 -1.63 13.73
N GLU A 25 -17.72 -2.20 13.94
CA GLU A 25 -16.49 -1.47 13.77
C GLU A 25 -16.37 -1.20 12.26
N GLU A 26 -17.05 -0.14 11.85
CA GLU A 26 -16.60 0.70 10.76
C GLU A 26 -15.24 1.22 11.21
N HIS A 27 -14.20 0.40 10.99
CA HIS A 27 -12.83 0.87 10.96
C HIS A 27 -12.70 1.81 9.76
N ALA A 28 -13.28 3.01 9.93
CA ALA A 28 -12.87 4.20 9.25
C ALA A 28 -11.46 4.51 9.75
N HIS A 29 -10.51 3.79 9.17
CA HIS A 29 -9.13 4.20 9.19
C HIS A 29 -9.03 5.48 8.35
N ASP A 30 -9.26 6.61 9.02
CA ASP A 30 -8.86 7.93 8.54
C ASP A 30 -7.33 7.98 8.57
N HIS A 31 -6.70 7.28 7.62
CA HIS A 31 -5.31 7.53 7.25
C HIS A 31 -5.29 8.74 6.30
N HIS A 32 -5.71 9.89 6.81
CA HIS A 32 -5.10 11.14 6.36
C HIS A 32 -3.74 11.23 7.05
N ASP A 33 -2.80 10.40 6.59
CA ASP A 33 -1.42 10.81 6.64
C ASP A 33 -1.36 12.05 5.74
N GLU A 34 -1.22 13.21 6.38
CA GLU A 34 -0.81 14.45 5.74
C GLU A 34 0.61 14.23 5.16
N HIS A 35 0.72 13.43 4.10
CA HIS A 35 1.78 13.55 3.12
C HIS A 35 1.52 14.88 2.42
N ALA A 36 1.97 15.93 3.10
CA ALA A 36 1.92 17.28 2.64
C ALA A 36 2.33 17.28 1.17
N SER A 37 1.40 17.77 0.35
CA SER A 37 1.50 18.06 -1.08
C SER A 37 2.59 19.12 -1.37
N VAL A 38 3.78 18.94 -0.83
CA VAL A 38 5.01 19.39 -1.49
C VAL A 38 5.08 18.49 -2.71
N LEU A 39 5.08 19.06 -3.92
CA LEU A 39 5.25 18.30 -5.16
C LEU A 39 6.49 17.41 -4.99
N ALA A 40 6.29 16.12 -4.73
CA ALA A 40 7.38 15.21 -4.45
C ALA A 40 8.24 15.11 -5.71
N SER A 41 9.56 15.25 -5.58
CA SER A 41 10.44 15.05 -6.73
C SER A 41 10.61 13.56 -6.99
N PHE A 42 11.04 13.20 -8.20
CA PHE A 42 11.41 11.83 -8.54
C PHE A 42 12.43 11.25 -7.54
N GLU A 43 13.45 12.04 -7.17
CA GLU A 43 14.50 11.59 -6.25
C GLU A 43 13.96 11.33 -4.84
N SER A 44 13.18 12.27 -4.27
CA SER A 44 12.57 12.10 -2.95
C SER A 44 11.62 10.91 -2.92
N SER A 45 10.86 10.70 -3.99
CA SER A 45 9.90 9.58 -4.06
C SER A 45 10.62 8.23 -4.16
N VAL A 46 11.79 8.17 -4.81
CA VAL A 46 12.63 6.96 -4.81
C VAL A 46 13.23 6.70 -3.42
N GLU A 47 13.61 7.75 -2.68
CA GLU A 47 14.05 7.63 -1.29
C GLU A 47 12.93 7.09 -0.39
N ASP A 48 11.70 7.59 -0.52
CA ASP A 48 10.55 7.10 0.24
C ASP A 48 10.25 5.61 -0.09
N VAL A 49 10.34 5.22 -1.37
CA VAL A 49 10.22 3.79 -1.77
C VAL A 49 11.29 2.93 -1.12
N LEU A 50 12.54 3.41 -1.04
CA LEU A 50 13.63 2.69 -0.38
C LEU A 50 13.38 2.53 1.13
N GLU A 51 12.90 3.57 1.80
CA GLU A 51 12.59 3.56 3.23
C GLU A 51 11.46 2.58 3.54
N HIS A 52 10.32 2.68 2.86
CA HIS A 52 9.21 1.75 3.04
C HIS A 52 9.58 0.31 2.67
N GLY A 53 10.40 0.13 1.62
CA GLY A 53 10.91 -1.18 1.24
C GLY A 53 11.76 -1.83 2.35
N ALA A 54 12.56 -1.03 3.06
CA ALA A 54 13.32 -1.47 4.21
C ALA A 54 12.42 -1.83 5.41
N THR A 55 11.39 -1.02 5.70
CA THR A 55 10.40 -1.32 6.74
C THR A 55 9.69 -2.65 6.48
N ILE A 56 9.25 -2.89 5.24
CA ILE A 56 8.62 -4.16 4.84
C ILE A 56 9.60 -5.31 5.04
N GLN A 57 10.84 -5.17 4.57
CA GLN A 57 11.85 -6.20 4.75
C GLN A 57 12.10 -6.52 6.23
N GLU A 58 12.22 -5.51 7.09
CA GLU A 58 12.42 -5.68 8.53
C GLU A 58 11.24 -6.41 9.18
N ALA A 59 10.01 -6.09 8.80
CA ALA A 59 8.81 -6.78 9.30
C ALA A 59 8.84 -8.28 8.99
N PHE A 60 9.24 -8.67 7.77
CA PHE A 60 9.42 -10.09 7.41
C PHE A 60 10.62 -10.74 8.10
N GLU A 61 11.71 -10.02 8.31
CA GLU A 61 12.91 -10.54 8.99
C GLU A 61 12.72 -10.69 10.51
N SER A 62 11.81 -9.92 11.08
CA SER A 62 11.45 -9.93 12.51
C SER A 62 10.23 -10.82 12.84
N ASP A 63 9.79 -11.67 11.90
CA ASP A 63 8.63 -12.55 12.05
C ASP A 63 7.35 -11.80 12.45
N SER A 64 7.22 -10.55 11.98
CA SER A 64 6.10 -9.65 12.24
C SER A 64 5.47 -9.13 10.94
N PRO A 65 5.04 -10.02 10.01
CA PRO A 65 4.58 -9.62 8.68
C PRO A 65 3.38 -8.67 8.71
N ASP A 66 2.48 -8.79 9.70
CA ASP A 66 1.33 -7.89 9.87
C ASP A 66 1.74 -6.42 10.03
N ALA A 67 2.95 -6.14 10.53
CA ALA A 67 3.48 -4.79 10.63
C ALA A 67 3.85 -4.17 9.27
N ALA A 68 3.90 -4.95 8.19
CA ALA A 68 4.22 -4.48 6.85
C ALA A 68 3.01 -3.96 6.07
N HIS A 69 1.77 -4.25 6.50
CA HIS A 69 0.58 -4.02 5.69
C HIS A 69 0.36 -2.54 5.32
N ASP A 70 0.46 -1.62 6.29
CA ASP A 70 0.32 -0.19 6.00
C ASP A 70 1.44 0.31 5.08
N ALA A 71 2.67 -0.15 5.32
CA ALA A 71 3.82 0.18 4.46
C ALA A 71 3.66 -0.35 3.02
N LEU A 72 2.99 -1.50 2.83
CA LEU A 72 2.68 -2.05 1.50
C LEU A 72 1.70 -1.17 0.72
N HIS A 73 0.70 -0.58 1.38
CA HIS A 73 -0.22 0.36 0.72
C HIS A 73 0.49 1.66 0.33
N ILE A 74 1.29 2.21 1.25
CA ILE A 74 2.01 3.46 1.00
C ILE A 74 3.03 3.30 -0.13
N ILE A 75 3.87 2.24 -0.08
CA ILE A 75 4.87 2.01 -1.12
C ILE A 75 4.23 1.78 -2.49
N GLY A 76 3.06 1.12 -2.51
CA GLY A 76 2.30 0.91 -3.74
C GLY A 76 1.93 2.23 -4.42
N HIS A 77 1.39 3.19 -3.66
CA HIS A 77 1.08 4.53 -4.20
C HIS A 77 2.32 5.26 -4.69
N LEU A 78 3.42 5.21 -3.92
CA LEU A 78 4.67 5.85 -4.34
C LEU A 78 5.19 5.28 -5.66
N ILE A 79 5.26 3.94 -5.76
CA ILE A 79 5.72 3.23 -6.97
C ILE A 79 4.87 3.61 -8.19
N GLU A 80 3.55 3.71 -8.04
CA GLU A 80 2.63 4.05 -9.13
C GLU A 80 2.93 5.44 -9.72
N THR A 81 3.39 6.39 -8.91
CA THR A 81 3.69 7.76 -9.34
C THR A 81 5.07 7.95 -9.97
N LEU A 82 6.03 7.05 -9.72
CA LEU A 82 7.43 7.21 -10.18
C LEU A 82 7.58 7.42 -11.69
N PRO A 83 6.86 6.70 -12.59
CA PRO A 83 7.00 6.90 -14.02
C PRO A 83 6.58 8.31 -14.47
N GLU A 84 5.57 8.90 -13.82
CA GLU A 84 5.11 10.25 -14.12
C GLU A 84 6.15 11.29 -13.66
N LEU A 85 6.66 11.12 -12.44
CA LEU A 85 7.70 12.00 -11.88
C LEU A 85 9.00 11.95 -12.68
N ALA A 86 9.35 10.80 -13.25
CA ALA A 86 10.55 10.66 -14.08
C ALA A 86 10.49 11.51 -15.35
N VAL A 87 9.30 11.72 -15.93
CA VAL A 87 9.11 12.56 -17.14
C VAL A 87 9.44 14.03 -16.87
N ASP A 88 9.30 14.48 -15.62
CA ASP A 88 9.63 15.85 -15.21
C ASP A 88 11.13 16.06 -14.91
N THR A 89 11.96 15.03 -15.12
CA THR A 89 13.42 15.09 -14.95
C THR A 89 14.16 15.29 -16.27
N ASP A 90 15.48 15.53 -16.20
CA ASP A 90 16.37 15.58 -17.37
C ASP A 90 16.84 14.17 -17.83
N LEU A 91 16.23 13.09 -17.31
CA LEU A 91 16.50 11.73 -17.77
C LEU A 91 16.07 11.53 -19.23
N SER A 92 16.66 10.53 -19.90
CA SER A 92 16.29 10.21 -21.28
C SER A 92 15.01 9.36 -21.36
N GLU A 93 14.35 9.30 -22.52
CA GLU A 93 13.21 8.40 -22.73
C GLU A 93 13.54 6.91 -22.45
N SER A 94 14.80 6.51 -22.67
CA SER A 94 15.28 5.17 -22.31
C SER A 94 15.27 4.98 -20.79
N ASP A 95 15.73 5.98 -20.04
CA ASP A 95 15.71 5.95 -18.57
C ASP A 95 14.28 5.95 -18.04
N TRP A 96 13.37 6.73 -18.63
CA TRP A 96 11.94 6.72 -18.25
C TRP A 96 11.32 5.34 -18.44
N SER A 97 11.69 4.66 -19.53
CA SER A 97 11.26 3.28 -19.78
C SER A 97 11.82 2.30 -18.73
N GLU A 98 13.05 2.53 -18.27
CA GLU A 98 13.66 1.75 -17.18
C GLU A 98 12.97 2.03 -15.83
N VAL A 99 12.62 3.29 -15.52
CA VAL A 99 11.82 3.64 -14.33
C VAL A 99 10.48 2.90 -14.38
N LYS A 100 9.77 2.96 -15.51
CA LYS A 100 8.49 2.26 -15.65
C LYS A 100 8.64 0.76 -15.45
N SER A 101 9.62 0.14 -16.10
CA SER A 101 9.87 -1.30 -15.99
C SER A 101 10.19 -1.73 -14.56
N ALA A 102 11.02 -0.95 -13.85
CA ALA A 102 11.33 -1.22 -12.44
C ALA A 102 10.10 -1.02 -11.55
N SER A 103 9.29 0.01 -11.80
CA SER A 103 8.06 0.29 -11.05
C SER A 103 7.02 -0.82 -11.24
N ASP A 104 6.82 -1.30 -12.47
CA ASP A 104 5.93 -2.43 -12.78
C ASP A 104 6.37 -3.70 -12.02
N GLN A 105 7.69 -3.99 -11.99
CA GLN A 105 8.25 -5.14 -11.25
C GLN A 105 8.03 -5.03 -9.74
N LEU A 106 8.18 -3.84 -9.17
CA LEU A 106 7.91 -3.62 -7.75
C LEU A 106 6.42 -3.76 -7.44
N MET A 107 5.55 -3.20 -8.29
CA MET A 107 4.10 -3.30 -8.11
C MET A 107 3.63 -4.76 -8.17
N GLU A 108 4.14 -5.55 -9.10
CA GLU A 108 3.84 -6.99 -9.16
C GLU A 108 4.35 -7.72 -7.91
N ALA A 109 5.61 -7.48 -7.52
CA ALA A 109 6.22 -8.14 -6.36
C ALA A 109 5.49 -7.81 -5.04
N TYR A 110 5.26 -6.52 -4.76
CA TYR A 110 4.55 -6.10 -3.56
C TYR A 110 3.05 -6.43 -3.62
N GLY A 111 2.43 -6.44 -4.79
CA GLY A 111 1.05 -6.91 -4.96
C GLY A 111 0.86 -8.38 -4.58
N HIS A 112 1.84 -9.24 -4.87
CA HIS A 112 1.82 -10.64 -4.38
C HIS A 112 1.94 -10.75 -2.86
N VAL A 113 2.69 -9.84 -2.24
CA VAL A 113 2.87 -9.79 -0.79
C VAL A 113 1.59 -9.26 -0.13
N ASP A 114 1.03 -8.16 -0.63
CA ASP A 114 -0.24 -7.59 -0.17
C ASP A 114 -1.39 -8.61 -0.28
N ALA A 115 -1.49 -9.33 -1.40
CA ALA A 115 -2.55 -10.33 -1.61
C ALA A 115 -2.61 -11.41 -0.50
N GLN A 116 -1.48 -11.73 0.14
CA GLN A 116 -1.44 -12.68 1.27
C GLN A 116 -2.17 -12.16 2.50
N PHE A 117 -2.12 -10.85 2.77
CA PHE A 117 -2.89 -10.19 3.83
C PHE A 117 -4.40 -10.22 3.53
N HIS A 118 -4.77 -10.26 2.25
CA HIS A 118 -6.16 -10.37 1.80
C HIS A 118 -6.63 -11.83 1.62
N GLY A 119 -5.88 -12.80 2.14
CA GLY A 119 -6.27 -14.21 2.19
C GLY A 119 -5.93 -15.03 0.93
N VAL A 120 -5.12 -14.50 0.02
CA VAL A 120 -4.60 -15.27 -1.12
C VAL A 120 -3.39 -16.09 -0.66
N THR A 121 -3.55 -17.40 -0.56
CA THR A 121 -2.48 -18.32 -0.11
C THR A 121 -1.67 -18.93 -1.24
N ASP A 122 -2.20 -18.86 -2.47
CA ASP A 122 -1.56 -19.40 -3.67
C ASP A 122 -0.82 -18.26 -4.39
N GLY A 123 0.45 -18.06 -4.05
CA GLY A 123 1.29 -16.99 -4.60
C GLY A 123 2.73 -17.07 -4.10
N PRO A 124 3.65 -16.31 -4.71
CA PRO A 124 5.02 -16.24 -4.25
C PRO A 124 5.08 -15.55 -2.88
N SER A 125 5.87 -16.09 -1.97
CA SER A 125 6.12 -15.48 -0.66
C SER A 125 7.00 -14.23 -0.80
N PHE A 126 7.08 -13.42 0.26
CA PHE A 126 8.05 -12.31 0.30
C PHE A 126 9.48 -12.77 -0.02
N ALA A 127 9.89 -13.94 0.48
CA ALA A 127 11.22 -14.50 0.20
C ALA A 127 11.43 -14.82 -1.28
N ASP A 128 10.37 -15.26 -1.98
CA ASP A 128 10.43 -15.57 -3.41
C ASP A 128 10.56 -14.29 -4.27
N VAL A 129 9.89 -13.21 -3.88
CA VAL A 129 9.92 -11.93 -4.63
C VAL A 129 11.03 -10.98 -4.20
N LYS A 130 11.67 -11.19 -3.03
CA LYS A 130 12.75 -10.35 -2.51
C LYS A 130 13.87 -10.06 -3.52
N PRO A 131 14.36 -11.02 -4.32
CA PRO A 131 15.39 -10.73 -5.33
C PRO A 131 14.94 -9.71 -6.38
N THR A 132 13.69 -9.81 -6.84
CA THR A 132 13.09 -8.86 -7.79
C THR A 132 12.99 -7.47 -7.17
N ILE A 133 12.53 -7.38 -5.92
CA ILE A 133 12.45 -6.12 -5.18
C ILE A 133 13.81 -5.44 -5.11
N LEU A 134 14.85 -6.16 -4.69
CA LEU A 134 16.20 -5.62 -4.57
C LEU A 134 16.75 -5.14 -5.91
N GLN A 135 16.52 -5.91 -6.98
CA GLN A 135 17.00 -5.57 -8.32
C GLN A 135 16.30 -4.31 -8.86
N ALA A 136 14.98 -4.25 -8.79
CA ALA A 136 14.20 -3.11 -9.29
C ALA A 136 14.48 -1.83 -8.49
N THR A 137 14.58 -1.96 -7.16
CA THR A 137 14.93 -0.85 -6.26
C THR A 137 16.33 -0.29 -6.56
N GLU A 138 17.30 -1.16 -6.86
CA GLU A 138 18.65 -0.75 -7.27
C GLU A 138 18.68 -0.01 -8.62
N VAL A 139 17.77 -0.35 -9.55
CA VAL A 139 17.60 0.39 -10.81
C VAL A 139 17.06 1.78 -10.52
N LEU A 140 15.97 1.89 -9.73
CA LEU A 140 15.39 3.18 -9.37
C LEU A 140 16.40 4.09 -8.67
N ARG A 141 17.17 3.55 -7.71
CA ARG A 141 18.22 4.29 -7.00
C ARG A 141 19.26 4.87 -7.97
N LYS A 142 19.75 4.09 -8.94
CA LYS A 142 20.72 4.57 -9.94
C LYS A 142 20.15 5.67 -10.82
N LEU A 143 18.86 5.57 -11.19
CA LEU A 143 18.19 6.57 -12.01
C LEU A 143 17.92 7.85 -11.22
N ALA A 144 17.60 7.75 -9.93
CA ALA A 144 17.50 8.89 -9.03
C ALA A 144 18.87 9.59 -8.86
N ASP A 145 19.95 8.83 -8.64
CA ASP A 145 21.32 9.38 -8.58
C ASP A 145 21.69 10.11 -9.88
N LYS A 146 21.30 9.53 -11.03
CA LYS A 146 21.52 10.13 -12.36
C LYS A 146 20.72 11.42 -12.55
N SER A 147 19.45 11.43 -12.13
CA SER A 147 18.59 12.62 -12.17
C SER A 147 19.15 13.75 -11.31
N ALA A 148 19.56 13.44 -10.08
CA ALA A 148 20.17 14.40 -9.16
C ALA A 148 21.46 15.02 -9.72
N ALA A 149 22.29 14.22 -10.40
CA ALA A 149 23.53 14.69 -11.02
C ALA A 149 23.32 15.56 -12.27
N ALA A 150 22.16 15.43 -12.94
CA ALA A 150 21.84 16.21 -14.14
C ALA A 150 21.35 17.63 -13.81
N LYS A 151 20.73 17.82 -12.64
CA LYS A 151 20.30 19.15 -12.18
C LYS A 151 21.53 20.02 -11.91
N PRO A 152 21.68 21.19 -12.55
CA PRO A 152 22.76 22.12 -12.19
C PRO A 152 22.60 22.51 -10.72
N GLN A 153 23.66 22.36 -9.93
CA GLN A 153 23.69 22.84 -8.54
C GLN A 153 23.35 24.33 -8.55
N GLN A 154 22.11 24.66 -8.18
CA GLN A 154 21.66 26.04 -8.12
C GLN A 154 22.46 26.71 -6.98
N PRO A 155 23.15 27.84 -7.26
CA PRO A 155 24.05 28.49 -6.30
C PRO A 155 23.32 29.06 -5.08
#